data_AF-A0A7C3WFJ7-F1
#
_entry.id   AF-A0A7C3WFJ7-F1
#
_cell.length_a   1.000
_cell.length_b   1.000
_cell.length_c   1.000
_cell.angle_alpha   90.00
_cell.angle_beta   90.00
_cell.angle_gamma   90.00
#
_symmetry.space_group_name_H-M   'P 1'
#
loop_
_entity.id
_entity.type
_entity.pdbx_description
1 polymer ?
#
loop_
_entity_poly.entity_id
_entity_poly.type
_entity_poly.pdbx_seq_one_letter_code
_entity_poly.pdbx_strand_id
1 'polypeptide(L)' 'MTPKRKEPDLSTYAGRCGARLRMLREKKGITVEQLAARLGVSYRTVYRWESGDHDPPFNLLPKIANILGLHSPREVLAEQ' A
#
# COMPACT_ATOMS: atom_id res chain seq x y z
N MET A 1 -9.08 -5.52 -17.60
CA MET A 1 -10.08 -5.77 -16.55
C MET A 1 -9.51 -5.31 -15.22
N THR A 2 -9.92 -4.16 -14.71
CA THR A 2 -9.53 -3.71 -13.36
C THR A 2 -10.24 -4.64 -12.36
N PRO A 3 -9.53 -5.26 -11.40
CA PRO A 3 -10.18 -6.13 -10.42
C PRO A 3 -11.25 -5.34 -9.65
N LYS A 4 -12.39 -5.96 -9.39
CA LYS A 4 -13.47 -5.38 -8.58
C LYS A 4 -12.89 -5.03 -7.20
N ARG A 5 -13.00 -3.75 -6.82
CA ARG A 5 -12.49 -3.17 -5.56
C ARG A 5 -12.84 -4.08 -4.38
N LYS A 6 -11.83 -4.60 -3.68
CA LYS A 6 -11.92 -5.37 -2.43
C LYS A 6 -11.64 -4.41 -1.29
N GLU A 7 -12.57 -4.29 -0.36
CA GLU A 7 -12.36 -3.47 0.83
C GLU A 7 -11.49 -4.24 1.84
N PRO A 8 -10.49 -3.58 2.45
CA PRO A 8 -9.70 -4.20 3.49
C PRO A 8 -10.53 -4.43 4.76
N ASP A 9 -10.32 -5.56 5.42
CA ASP A 9 -10.92 -5.85 6.72
C ASP A 9 -10.20 -5.09 7.84
N LEU A 10 -10.79 -3.97 8.27
CA LEU A 10 -10.22 -3.08 9.28
C LEU A 10 -10.11 -3.70 10.69
N SER A 11 -10.77 -4.84 10.95
CA SER A 11 -10.60 -5.57 12.21
C SER A 11 -9.20 -6.20 12.31
N THR A 12 -8.58 -6.50 11.16
CA THR A 12 -7.25 -7.10 11.08
C THR A 12 -6.13 -6.05 10.97
N TYR A 13 -4.94 -6.38 11.48
CA TYR A 13 -3.77 -5.49 11.34
C TYR A 13 -3.37 -5.28 9.87
N ALA A 14 -3.37 -6.36 9.08
CA ALA A 14 -3.07 -6.30 7.64
C ALA A 14 -4.07 -5.41 6.88
N GLY A 15 -5.36 -5.52 7.19
CA GLY A 15 -6.38 -4.64 6.61
C GLY A 15 -6.22 -3.17 6.98
N ARG A 16 -5.87 -2.85 8.25
CA ARG A 16 -5.55 -1.48 8.65
C ARG A 16 -4.31 -0.94 7.93
N CYS A 17 -3.26 -1.76 7.79
CA CYS A 17 -2.06 -1.39 7.04
C CYS A 17 -2.37 -1.16 5.55
N GLY A 18 -3.14 -2.04 4.93
CA GLY A 18 -3.57 -1.91 3.53
C GLY A 18 -4.41 -0.66 3.29
N ALA A 19 -5.40 -0.39 4.16
CA ALA A 19 -6.21 0.82 4.12
C ALA A 19 -5.36 2.09 4.26
N ARG A 20 -4.37 2.06 5.16
CA ARG A 20 -3.44 3.18 5.36
C ARG A 20 -2.55 3.42 4.15
N LEU A 21 -1.93 2.37 3.61
CA LEU A 21 -1.12 2.45 2.38
C LEU A 21 -1.92 3.08 1.25
N ARG A 22 -3.16 2.63 1.07
CA ARG A 22 -4.08 3.17 0.07
C ARG A 22 -4.37 4.66 0.29
N MET A 23 -4.72 5.04 1.52
CA MET A 23 -4.99 6.44 1.86
C MET A 23 -3.77 7.34 1.59
N LEU A 24 -2.57 6.89 1.93
CA LEU A 24 -1.32 7.62 1.67
C LEU A 24 -1.04 7.74 0.16
N ARG A 25 -1.28 6.68 -0.61
CA ARG A 25 -1.18 6.71 -2.08
C ARG A 25 -2.16 7.71 -2.70
N GLU A 26 -3.42 7.68 -2.26
CA GLU A 26 -4.46 8.60 -2.73
C GLU A 26 -4.13 10.05 -2.35
N LYS A 27 -3.62 10.29 -1.14
CA LYS A 27 -3.11 11.61 -0.70
C LYS A 27 -1.94 12.11 -1.55
N LYS A 28 -1.09 11.20 -2.04
CA LYS A 28 -0.01 11.52 -2.98
C LYS A 28 -0.50 11.79 -4.41
N GLY A 29 -1.75 11.44 -4.72
CA GLY A 29 -2.37 11.67 -6.03
C GLY A 29 -1.89 10.70 -7.12
N ILE A 30 -1.36 9.52 -6.75
CA ILE A 30 -0.86 8.52 -7.72
C ILE A 30 -1.77 7.30 -7.80
N THR A 31 -1.84 6.66 -8.98
CA THR A 31 -2.62 5.43 -9.18
C THR A 31 -1.87 4.20 -8.64
N VAL A 32 -2.59 3.08 -8.49
CA VAL A 32 -2.00 1.79 -8.08
C VAL A 32 -0.92 1.36 -9.09
N GLU A 33 -1.16 1.56 -10.38
CA GLU A 33 -0.23 1.26 -11.47
C GLU A 33 1.02 2.12 -11.40
N GLN A 34 0.87 3.41 -11.08
CA GLN A 34 2.02 4.31 -10.91
C GLN A 34 2.87 3.94 -9.70
N LEU A 35 2.24 3.57 -8.57
CA LEU A 35 2.97 3.08 -7.40
C LEU A 35 3.70 1.77 -7.73
N ALA A 36 3.01 0.83 -8.38
CA ALA A 36 3.57 -0.47 -8.78
C ALA A 36 4.77 -0.31 -9.74
N ALA A 37 4.65 0.56 -10.75
CA ALA A 37 5.71 0.86 -11.70
C ALA A 37 6.95 1.44 -11.01
N ARG A 38 6.78 2.38 -10.08
CA ARG A 38 7.91 2.95 -9.30
C ARG A 38 8.57 1.92 -8.38
N LEU A 39 7.80 0.96 -7.88
CA LEU A 39 8.30 -0.12 -7.04
C LEU A 39 8.97 -1.24 -7.84
N GLY A 40 8.61 -1.42 -9.11
CA GLY A 40 9.07 -2.53 -9.94
C GLY A 40 8.27 -3.82 -9.68
N VAL A 41 7.01 -3.70 -9.27
CA VAL A 41 6.11 -4.84 -8.99
C VAL A 41 4.87 -4.77 -9.87
N SER A 42 4.07 -5.82 -9.90
CA SER A 42 2.80 -5.80 -10.63
C SER A 42 1.74 -4.94 -9.91
N TYR A 43 0.82 -4.33 -10.66
CA TYR A 43 -0.32 -3.62 -10.07
C TYR A 43 -1.13 -4.52 -9.11
N ARG A 44 -1.24 -5.82 -9.43
CA ARG A 44 -1.96 -6.82 -8.62
C ARG A 44 -1.29 -7.05 -7.27
N THR A 45 0.03 -6.92 -7.21
CA THR A 45 0.82 -6.99 -5.97
C THR A 45 0.43 -5.83 -5.04
N VAL A 46 0.48 -4.59 -5.55
CA VAL A 46 0.09 -3.40 -4.77
C VAL A 46 -1.39 -3.46 -4.37
N TYR A 47 -2.25 -3.91 -5.28
CA TYR A 47 -3.67 -4.09 -4.98
C TYR A 47 -3.92 -5.06 -3.81
N ARG A 48 -3.20 -6.18 -3.75
CA ARG A 48 -3.29 -7.14 -2.63
C ARG A 48 -2.88 -6.48 -1.32
N TRP A 49 -1.80 -5.69 -1.33
CA TRP A 49 -1.37 -4.92 -0.18
C TRP A 49 -2.45 -3.95 0.31
N GLU A 50 -3.01 -3.15 -0.59
CA GLU A 50 -4.06 -2.19 -0.24
C GLU A 50 -5.36 -2.84 0.25
N SER A 51 -5.63 -4.08 -0.17
CA SER A 51 -6.77 -4.86 0.33
C SER A 51 -6.50 -5.62 1.64
N GLY A 52 -5.28 -5.56 2.18
CA GLY A 52 -4.88 -6.33 3.37
C GLY A 52 -4.80 -7.85 3.15
N ASP A 53 -4.71 -8.29 1.90
CA ASP A 53 -4.63 -9.71 1.53
C ASP A 53 -3.21 -10.25 1.73
N HIS A 54 -2.20 -9.40 1.54
CA HIS A 54 -0.78 -9.68 1.74
C HIS A 54 -0.13 -8.39 2.24
N ASP A 55 0.99 -8.49 2.94
CA ASP A 55 1.76 -7.31 3.33
C ASP A 55 2.87 -6.99 2.31
N PRO A 56 3.27 -5.71 2.15
CA PRO A 56 4.51 -5.38 1.47
C PRO A 56 5.70 -6.02 2.20
N PRO A 57 6.64 -6.63 1.48
CA PRO A 57 7.83 -7.18 2.12
C PRO A 57 8.63 -6.04 2.76
N PHE A 58 9.23 -6.34 3.92
CA PHE A 58 9.85 -5.32 4.79
C PHE A 58 10.90 -4.47 4.06
N ASN A 59 11.65 -5.06 3.13
CA ASN A 59 12.65 -4.38 2.32
C ASN A 59 12.08 -3.32 1.36
N LEU A 60 10.78 -3.39 1.02
CA LEU A 60 10.11 -2.40 0.17
C LEU A 60 9.52 -1.23 0.97
N LEU A 61 9.35 -1.35 2.29
CA LEU A 61 8.78 -0.28 3.12
C LEU A 61 9.54 1.05 3.00
N PRO A 62 10.90 1.08 3.00
CA PRO A 62 11.63 2.33 2.78
C PRO A 62 11.38 2.93 1.40
N LYS A 63 11.27 2.10 0.36
CA LYS A 63 11.00 2.55 -1.01
C LYS A 63 9.58 3.11 -1.14
N ILE A 64 8.60 2.46 -0.49
CA ILE A 64 7.21 2.92 -0.43
C ILE A 64 7.15 4.28 0.28
N ALA A 65 7.78 4.41 1.45
CA ALA A 65 7.84 5.67 2.19
C ALA A 65 8.42 6.81 1.35
N ASN A 66 9.55 6.57 0.67
CA ASN A 66 10.17 7.56 -0.21
C ASN A 66 9.25 7.99 -1.36
N ILE A 67 8.57 7.04 -2.03
CA ILE A 67 7.64 7.35 -3.12
C ILE A 67 6.45 8.19 -2.62
N LEU A 68 5.93 7.86 -1.44
CA LEU A 68 4.80 8.55 -0.83
C LEU A 68 5.21 9.90 -0.19
N GLY A 69 6.51 10.14 0.01
CA GLY A 69 7.04 11.36 0.62
C GLY A 69 6.93 11.36 2.15
N LEU A 70 7.10 10.20 2.77
CA LEU A 70 7.11 10.01 4.22
C LEU A 70 8.54 10.05 4.76
N HIS A 71 8.69 10.37 6.04
CA HIS A 71 10.00 10.49 6.69
C HIS A 71 10.50 9.14 7.24
N SER A 72 9.60 8.21 7.54
CA SER A 72 9.92 6.91 8.12
C SER A 72 9.13 5.76 7.47
N PRO A 73 9.75 4.58 7.24
CA PRO A 73 9.05 3.38 6.76
C PRO A 73 7.88 2.95 7.66
N ARG A 74 7.95 3.25 8.96
CA ARG A 74 6.89 2.91 9.92
C ARG A 74 5.60 3.67 9.65
N GLU A 75 5.66 4.84 9.05
CA GLU A 75 4.48 5.64 8.72
C GLU A 75 3.58 4.97 7.67
N VAL A 76 4.10 3.97 6.94
CA VAL A 76 3.30 3.16 6.01
C VAL A 76 2.40 2.18 6.77
N LEU A 77 2.83 1.72 7.95
CA LEU A 77 2.14 0.73 8.77
C LEU A 77 1.10 1.38 9.67
N ALA A 78 0.06 0.63 10.04
CA ALA A 78 -0.92 1.08 11.02
C ALA A 78 -0.29 1.12 12.43
N GLU A 79 -0.73 2.08 13.24
CA GLU A 79 -0.44 2.09 14.67
C GLU A 79 -1.11 0.87 15.32
N GLN A 80 -0.40 0.26 16.29
CA GLN A 80 -0.85 -0.94 16.99
C GLN A 80 -1.90 -0.61 18.04
#